data_AF-A0A5D3K0H3-F1
#
_entry.id   AF-A0A5D3K0H3-F1
#
_cell.length_a   1.000
_cell.length_b   1.000
_cell.length_c   1.000
_cell.angle_alpha   90.00
_cell.angle_beta   90.00
_cell.angle_gamma   90.00
#
_symmetry.space_group_name_H-M   'P 1'
#
loop_
_entity.id
_entity.type
_entity.pdbx_description
1 polymer ?
#
loop_
_entity_poly.entity_id
_entity_poly.type
_entity_poly.pdbx_seq_one_letter_code
_entity_poly.pdbx_strand_id
1 'polypeptide(L)' 'MLGTELPEWRSRNRFTQDTLRMALGVKSRQTIITWEKSTEPLPRLVELALMTLERFPEERKVTTLATVHRTPIPASF' A
#
# COMPACT_ATOMS: atom_id res chain seq x y z
N MET A 1 -14.00 2.06 -6.78
CA MET A 1 -13.23 2.64 -7.89
C MET A 1 -12.81 1.53 -8.83
N LEU A 2 -12.84 1.80 -10.12
CA LEU A 2 -12.31 0.89 -11.13
C LEU A 2 -10.78 0.88 -11.09
N GLY A 3 -10.18 -0.22 -11.52
CA GLY A 3 -8.74 -0.32 -11.63
C GLY A 3 -8.13 0.75 -12.54
N THR A 4 -8.79 1.06 -13.65
CA THR A 4 -8.40 2.12 -14.59
C THR A 4 -8.40 3.54 -14.00
N GLU A 5 -9.09 3.78 -12.88
CA GLU A 5 -9.11 5.07 -12.19
C GLU A 5 -7.92 5.23 -11.20
N LEU A 6 -7.25 4.12 -10.88
CA LEU A 6 -6.14 4.09 -9.91
C LEU A 6 -4.93 4.95 -10.31
N PRO A 7 -4.50 5.03 -11.60
CA PRO A 7 -3.40 5.91 -12.01
C PRO A 7 -3.69 7.39 -11.72
N GLU A 8 -4.93 7.84 -11.97
CA GLU A 8 -5.35 9.20 -11.70
C GLU A 8 -5.41 9.47 -10.19
N TRP A 9 -6.02 8.56 -9.42
CA TRP A 9 -6.04 8.65 -7.95
C TRP A 9 -4.62 8.74 -7.37
N ARG A 10 -3.68 7.92 -7.87
CA ARG A 10 -2.27 7.97 -7.43
C ARG A 10 -1.63 9.31 -7.75
N SER A 11 -1.83 9.84 -8.94
CA SER A 11 -1.27 11.13 -9.36
C SER A 11 -1.74 12.25 -8.42
N ARG A 12 -3.05 12.31 -8.16
CA ARG A 12 -3.66 13.26 -7.22
C ARG A 12 -3.09 13.14 -5.81
N ASN A 13 -2.82 11.91 -5.37
CA ASN A 13 -2.30 11.62 -4.03
C ASN A 13 -0.76 11.55 -3.95
N ARG A 14 -0.05 11.92 -5.03
CA ARG A 14 1.43 11.95 -5.13
C ARG A 14 2.11 10.59 -4.88
N PHE A 15 1.46 9.51 -5.29
CA PHE A 15 2.03 8.16 -5.23
C PHE A 15 2.63 7.72 -6.57
N THR A 16 3.84 7.15 -6.53
CA THR A 16 4.35 6.30 -7.59
C THR A 16 3.77 4.89 -7.42
N GLN A 17 3.91 4.01 -8.42
CA GLN A 17 3.50 2.61 -8.27
C GLN A 17 4.23 1.91 -7.12
N ASP A 18 5.51 2.22 -6.92
CA ASP A 18 6.30 1.59 -5.86
C ASP A 18 5.97 2.16 -4.47
N THR A 19 5.75 3.47 -4.34
CA THR A 19 5.34 4.04 -3.05
C THR A 19 3.93 3.62 -2.66
N LEU A 20 3.00 3.48 -3.62
CA LEU A 20 1.68 2.90 -3.34
C LEU A 20 1.79 1.43 -2.91
N ARG A 21 2.61 0.64 -3.62
CA ARG A 21 2.87 -0.76 -3.25
C ARG A 21 3.34 -0.85 -1.79
N MET A 22 4.30 -0.02 -1.39
CA MET A 22 4.81 0.00 -0.03
C MET A 22 3.73 0.43 0.98
N ALA A 23 2.96 1.48 0.68
CA ALA A 23 1.89 1.97 1.55
C ALA A 23 0.77 0.93 1.75
N LEU A 24 0.45 0.14 0.73
CA LEU A 24 -0.55 -0.92 0.80
C LEU A 24 0.00 -2.26 1.34
N GLY A 25 1.30 -2.34 1.67
CA GLY A 25 1.94 -3.58 2.10
C GLY A 25 1.93 -4.69 1.03
N VAL A 26 1.81 -4.32 -0.24
CA VAL A 26 1.74 -5.26 -1.36
C VAL A 26 3.15 -5.71 -1.72
N LYS A 27 3.36 -7.02 -1.89
CA LYS A 27 4.72 -7.55 -2.14
C LYS A 27 5.25 -7.17 -3.52
N SER A 28 4.41 -7.26 -4.56
CA SER A 28 4.84 -7.09 -5.95
C SER A 28 4.33 -5.79 -6.56
N ARG A 29 5.21 -5.08 -7.26
CA ARG A 29 4.82 -3.92 -8.09
C ARG A 29 3.88 -4.33 -9.21
N GLN A 30 4.00 -5.57 -9.72
CA GLN A 30 3.15 -6.09 -10.77
C GLN A 30 1.67 -6.12 -10.35
N THR A 31 1.38 -6.30 -9.06
CA THR A 31 0.01 -6.25 -8.54
C THR A 31 -0.63 -4.87 -8.77
N ILE A 32 0.11 -3.79 -8.52
CA ILE A 32 -0.37 -2.42 -8.79
C ILE A 32 -0.60 -2.22 -10.29
N ILE A 33 0.35 -2.66 -11.14
CA ILE A 33 0.23 -2.56 -12.60
C ILE A 33 -0.99 -3.33 -13.11
N THR A 34 -1.24 -4.52 -12.58
CA THR A 34 -2.39 -5.36 -12.97
C THR A 34 -3.70 -4.66 -12.58
N TRP A 35 -3.78 -4.08 -11.38
CA TRP A 35 -4.94 -3.29 -10.97
C TRP A 35 -5.16 -2.09 -11.88
N GLU A 36 -4.12 -1.33 -12.21
CA GLU A 36 -4.23 -0.14 -13.07
C GLU A 36 -4.72 -0.44 -14.49
N LYS A 37 -4.54 -1.68 -14.97
CA LYS A 37 -5.00 -2.14 -16.28
C LYS A 37 -6.39 -2.78 -16.24
N SER A 38 -6.94 -3.01 -15.05
CA SER A 38 -8.20 -3.72 -14.86
C SER A 38 -9.39 -2.80 -15.08
N THR A 39 -10.31 -3.19 -15.95
CA THR A 39 -11.63 -2.55 -16.07
C THR A 39 -12.59 -2.96 -14.96
N GLU A 40 -12.22 -3.94 -14.15
CA GLU A 40 -12.98 -4.37 -12.98
C GLU A 40 -12.74 -3.45 -11.77
N PRO A 41 -13.70 -3.39 -10.82
CA PRO A 41 -13.51 -2.73 -9.53
C PRO A 41 -12.30 -3.28 -8.76
N LEU A 42 -11.62 -2.41 -8.01
CA LEU A 42 -10.60 -2.85 -7.07
C LEU A 42 -11.23 -3.71 -5.95
N PRO A 43 -10.50 -4.68 -5.38
CA PRO A 43 -10.97 -5.42 -4.22
C PRO A 43 -11.36 -4.45 -3.09
N ARG A 44 -12.48 -4.72 -2.41
CA ARG A 44 -13.06 -3.81 -1.40
C ARG A 44 -12.05 -3.37 -0.33
N LEU A 45 -11.19 -4.29 0.12
CA LEU A 45 -10.14 -3.99 1.10
C LEU A 45 -9.13 -2.95 0.59
N VAL A 46 -8.77 -3.02 -0.69
CA VAL A 46 -7.87 -2.07 -1.34
C VAL A 46 -8.53 -0.70 -1.40
N GLU A 47 -9.80 -0.62 -1.76
CA GLU A 47 -10.54 0.66 -1.76
C GLU A 47 -10.55 1.34 -0.39
N LEU A 48 -10.80 0.58 0.68
CA LEU A 48 -10.80 1.11 2.05
C LEU A 48 -9.40 1.61 2.45
N ALA A 49 -8.35 0.88 2.09
CA ALA A 49 -6.98 1.32 2.33
C ALA A 49 -6.66 2.61 1.57
N LEU A 50 -7.10 2.74 0.31
CA LEU A 50 -6.92 3.96 -0.48
C LEU A 50 -7.68 5.15 0.13
N MET A 51 -8.93 4.98 0.56
CA MET A 51 -9.69 6.01 1.27
C MET A 51 -9.00 6.47 2.57
N THR A 52 -8.39 5.52 3.29
CA THR A 52 -7.63 5.83 4.52
C THR A 52 -6.39 6.67 4.21
N LEU A 53 -5.59 6.27 3.21
CA LEU A 53 -4.42 7.02 2.76
C LEU A 53 -4.78 8.42 2.23
N GLU A 54 -5.94 8.56 1.60
CA GLU A 54 -6.45 9.85 1.14
C GLU A 54 -6.80 10.76 2.32
N ARG A 55 -7.53 10.23 3.32
CA ARG A 55 -8.01 10.99 4.48
C ARG A 55 -6.94 11.30 5.52
N PHE A 56 -5.93 10.45 5.66
CA PHE A 56 -4.87 10.57 6.65
C PHE A 56 -3.50 10.67 5.96
N PRO A 57 -3.13 11.85 5.44
CA PRO A 57 -1.86 12.03 4.73
C PRO A 57 -0.63 11.73 5.57
N GLU A 58 -0.73 11.84 6.91
CA GLU A 58 0.35 11.48 7.83
C GLU A 58 0.67 9.98 7.82
N GLU A 59 -0.32 9.11 7.56
CA GLU A 59 -0.13 7.66 7.46
C GLU A 59 0.51 7.25 6.12
N ARG A 60 0.64 8.18 5.17
CA ARG A 60 1.39 7.93 3.91
C ARG A 60 2.89 7.79 4.15
N LYS A 61 3.37 8.25 5.30
CA LYS A 61 4.72 7.95 5.79
C LYS A 61 4.73 6.47 6.08
N VAL A 62 5.08 5.67 5.07
CA VAL A 62 5.45 4.26 5.20
C VAL A 62 6.43 4.23 6.34
N THR A 63 5.91 3.88 7.50
CA THR A 63 6.68 4.04 8.70
C THR A 63 7.77 3.02 8.50
N THR A 64 9.01 3.49 8.43
CA THR A 64 10.16 2.75 8.91
C THR A 64 9.90 2.50 10.40
N LEU A 65 8.85 1.76 10.72
CA LEU A 65 8.66 1.16 12.03
C LEU A 65 9.82 0.20 12.08
N ALA A 66 10.84 0.68 12.78
CA ALA A 66 11.93 -0.06 13.34
C ALA A 66 11.64 -1.55 13.24
N THR A 67 12.50 -2.24 12.50
CA THR A 67 12.87 -3.62 12.81
C THR A 67 12.85 -3.75 14.32
N VAL A 68 11.73 -4.24 14.87
CA VAL A 68 11.66 -4.64 16.26
C VAL A 68 12.65 -5.78 16.28
N HIS A 69 13.85 -5.48 16.75
CA HIS A 69 14.89 -6.43 17.03
C HIS A 69 14.26 -7.37 18.05
N ARG A 70 13.64 -8.45 17.56
CA ARG A 70 13.21 -9.56 18.40
C ARG A 70 14.51 -10.13 18.92
N THR A 71 14.92 -9.70 20.11
CA THR A 71 15.97 -10.37 20.86
C THR A 71 15.57 -11.84 20.99
N PRO A 72 16.41 -12.79 20.55
CA PRO A 72 16.14 -14.19 20.84
C PRO A 72 16.19 -14.35 22.37
N ILE A 73 15.11 -14.87 22.94
CA ILE A 73 15.08 -15.29 24.35
C ILE A 73 16.13 -16.40 24.47
N PRO A 74 17.18 -16.26 25.31
CA PRO A 74 18.14 -17.33 25.48
C PRO A 74 17.42 -18.53 26.11
N ALA A 75 17.47 -19.67 25.42
CA ALA A 75 17.03 -20.94 25.98
C ALA A 75 17.93 -21.25 27.18
N SER A 76 17.38 -21.14 28.39
CA SER A 76 18.02 -21.67 29.59
C SER A 76 17.79 -23.18 29.59
N PHE A 77 18.88 -23.95 29.50
CA PHE A 77 18.93 -25.39 29.80
C PHE A 77 19.56 -25.59 31.17
#